data_AF-A0A2G7SP99-F1
#
_entry.id   AF-A0A2G7SP99-F1
#
_cell.length_a   1.000
_cell.length_b   1.000
_cell.length_c   1.000
_cell.angle_alpha   90.00
_cell.angle_beta   90.00
_cell.angle_gamma   90.00
#
_symmetry.space_group_name_H-M   'P 1'
#
loop_
_entity.id
_entity.type
_entity.pdbx_description
1 polymer ?
#
loop_
_entity_poly.entity_id
_entity_poly.type
_entity_poly.pdbx_seq_one_letter_code
_entity_poly.pdbx_strand_id
1 'polypeptide(L)'
;MKKTLYKYRQFDELSISALISDKVFLSSPEKFNDPLECKPEIEMDIEIGELKFAVASMIEKRVLPRLNSAAKSLKINHPDLENKIKKLAKIEGSLVLDRIDYNSNDPDLHGRARDYIEWALLSDMEKELRRQYKKGILSLSENPNCHLMWSHYAKNHTGFCIGYDVDLEKK
;
A
#
# COMPACT_ATOMS: atom_id res chain seq x y z
N MET A 1 8.84 13.22 -26.23
CA MET A 1 8.92 14.66 -25.86
C MET A 1 9.33 14.80 -24.39
N LYS A 2 10.33 15.63 -24.05
CA LYS A 2 10.71 15.87 -22.63
C LYS A 2 9.59 16.65 -21.94
N LYS A 3 9.14 16.17 -20.77
CA LYS A 3 8.14 16.85 -19.93
C LYS A 3 8.81 17.20 -18.60
N THR A 4 8.60 18.41 -18.12
CA THR A 4 9.05 18.79 -16.78
C THR A 4 7.92 18.52 -15.78
N LEU A 5 8.22 17.77 -14.72
CA LEU A 5 7.32 17.49 -13.61
C LEU A 5 7.90 18.01 -12.30
N TYR A 6 7.04 18.38 -11.36
CA TYR A 6 7.39 19.21 -10.22
C TYR A 6 7.22 18.49 -8.89
N LYS A 7 8.13 18.72 -7.95
CA LYS A 7 8.02 18.28 -6.56
C LYS A 7 8.09 19.48 -5.62
N TYR A 8 7.05 19.62 -4.81
CA TYR A 8 6.94 20.58 -3.74
C TYR A 8 7.64 20.04 -2.49
N ARG A 9 8.45 20.88 -1.83
CA ARG A 9 9.20 20.55 -0.62
C ARG A 9 9.21 21.72 0.33
N GLN A 10 9.33 21.43 1.63
CA GLN A 10 9.58 22.43 2.65
C GLN A 10 11.09 22.62 2.86
N PHE A 11 11.49 23.76 3.45
CA PHE A 11 12.85 23.94 3.93
C PHE A 11 13.06 23.15 5.23
N ASP A 12 13.58 21.93 5.09
CA ASP A 12 14.04 21.08 6.18
C ASP A 12 15.36 20.37 5.81
N GLU A 13 16.05 19.81 6.81
CA GLU A 13 17.33 19.13 6.62
C GLU A 13 17.24 18.01 5.58
N LEU A 14 16.14 17.25 5.58
CA LEU A 14 15.94 16.13 4.67
C LEU A 14 15.84 16.59 3.21
N SER A 15 15.05 17.62 2.93
CA SER A 15 14.81 18.13 1.58
C SER A 15 16.05 18.81 1.01
N ILE A 16 16.79 19.55 1.84
CA ILE A 16 18.04 20.19 1.44
C ILE A 16 19.15 19.16 1.23
N SER A 17 19.30 18.19 2.14
CA SER A 17 20.27 17.10 1.98
C SER A 17 20.00 16.26 0.72
N ALA A 18 18.74 15.94 0.45
CA ALA A 18 18.30 15.26 -0.76
C ALA A 18 18.69 16.05 -2.03
N LEU A 19 18.44 17.36 -2.04
CA LEU A 19 18.78 18.24 -3.16
C LEU A 19 20.30 18.34 -3.39
N ILE A 20 21.08 18.58 -2.34
CA ILE A 20 22.55 18.70 -2.44
C ILE A 20 23.19 17.37 -2.87
N SER A 21 22.64 16.24 -2.41
CA SER A 21 23.17 14.91 -2.68
C SER A 21 22.66 14.28 -3.98
N ASP A 22 21.84 15.00 -4.77
CA ASP A 22 21.15 14.49 -5.97
C ASP A 22 20.39 13.18 -5.70
N LYS A 23 19.58 13.18 -4.63
CA LYS A 23 18.78 12.03 -4.21
C LYS A 23 17.31 12.39 -4.15
N VAL A 24 16.46 11.41 -4.48
CA VAL A 24 15.02 11.50 -4.30
C VAL A 24 14.55 10.47 -3.28
N PHE A 25 13.66 10.90 -2.38
CA PHE A 25 12.97 9.99 -1.47
C PHE A 25 11.78 9.35 -2.20
N LEU A 26 11.76 8.01 -2.19
CA LEU A 26 10.66 7.22 -2.71
C LEU A 26 9.81 6.71 -1.54
N SER A 27 8.55 7.13 -1.48
CA SER A 27 7.64 6.77 -0.39
C SER A 27 7.15 5.34 -0.54
N SER A 28 7.05 4.59 0.57
CA SER A 28 6.38 3.28 0.58
C SER A 28 4.86 3.49 0.49
N PRO A 29 4.12 2.80 -0.40
CA PRO A 29 2.66 2.91 -0.50
C PRO A 29 1.93 2.50 0.79
N GLU A 30 2.54 1.66 1.61
CA GLU A 30 1.99 1.27 2.92
C GLU A 30 1.84 2.49 3.86
N LYS A 31 2.66 3.53 3.67
CA LYS A 31 2.66 4.74 4.50
C LYS A 31 1.79 5.86 3.95
N PHE A 32 1.10 5.64 2.83
CA PHE A 32 0.27 6.67 2.22
C PHE A 32 -0.93 7.00 3.11
N ASN A 33 -1.03 8.26 3.49
CA ASN A 33 -2.07 8.79 4.37
C ASN A 33 -2.70 10.08 3.83
N ASP A 34 -2.28 10.56 2.67
CA ASP A 34 -2.79 11.79 2.07
C ASP A 34 -3.95 11.52 1.07
N PRO A 35 -4.98 12.38 1.01
CA PRO A 35 -6.05 12.26 0.02
C PRO A 35 -5.60 12.40 -1.44
N LEU A 36 -4.50 13.11 -1.71
CA LEU A 36 -3.93 13.38 -3.03
C LEU A 36 -2.86 12.35 -3.44
N GLU A 37 -2.48 11.43 -2.54
CA GLU A 37 -1.59 10.32 -2.87
C GLU A 37 -2.32 9.25 -3.68
N CYS A 38 -1.60 8.55 -4.55
CA CYS A 38 -2.15 7.49 -5.39
C CYS A 38 -2.78 6.39 -4.51
N LYS A 39 -4.10 6.31 -4.52
CA LYS A 39 -4.84 5.16 -4.00
C LYS A 39 -5.16 4.26 -5.19
N PRO A 40 -4.72 2.98 -5.20
CA PRO A 40 -5.18 2.06 -6.22
C PRO A 40 -6.70 1.93 -6.09
N GLU A 41 -7.40 2.05 -7.22
CA GLU A 41 -8.83 1.74 -7.29
C GLU A 41 -8.95 0.29 -7.76
N ILE A 42 -9.65 -0.52 -6.97
CA ILE A 42 -9.93 -1.92 -7.30
C ILE A 42 -11.38 -2.00 -7.74
N GLU A 43 -11.58 -2.36 -9.00
CA GLU A 43 -12.89 -2.74 -9.51
C GLU A 43 -13.12 -4.22 -9.25
N MET A 44 -14.27 -4.56 -8.68
CA MET A 44 -14.65 -5.96 -8.46
C MET A 44 -15.31 -6.52 -9.72
N ASP A 45 -14.57 -7.34 -10.46
CA ASP A 45 -15.02 -8.02 -11.68
C ASP A 45 -15.21 -9.54 -11.50
N ILE A 46 -15.10 -10.02 -10.27
CA ILE A 46 -15.16 -11.43 -9.88
C ILE A 46 -16.22 -11.70 -8.80
N GLU A 47 -16.57 -12.97 -8.59
CA GLU A 47 -17.52 -13.34 -7.54
C GLU A 47 -16.91 -13.21 -6.13
N ILE A 48 -17.75 -13.02 -5.10
CA ILE A 48 -17.32 -12.89 -3.69
C ILE A 48 -16.48 -14.10 -3.24
N GLY A 49 -16.83 -15.30 -3.68
CA GLY A 49 -16.06 -16.52 -3.35
C GLY A 49 -14.62 -16.47 -3.89
N GLU A 50 -14.46 -16.01 -5.12
CA GLU A 50 -13.15 -15.81 -5.76
C GLU A 50 -12.38 -14.68 -5.08
N LEU A 51 -13.08 -13.60 -4.70
CA LEU A 51 -12.49 -12.47 -3.97
C LEU A 51 -11.98 -12.89 -2.59
N LYS A 52 -12.75 -13.69 -1.84
CA LYS A 52 -12.31 -14.29 -0.57
C LYS A 52 -11.04 -15.12 -0.76
N PHE A 53 -11.00 -15.97 -1.79
CA PHE A 53 -9.83 -16.77 -2.10
C PHE A 53 -8.61 -15.92 -2.46
N ALA A 54 -8.80 -14.86 -3.25
CA ALA A 54 -7.74 -13.93 -3.63
C ALA A 54 -7.14 -13.23 -2.41
N VAL A 55 -7.98 -12.66 -1.53
CA VAL A 55 -7.53 -11.99 -0.29
C VAL A 55 -6.77 -12.96 0.62
N ALA A 56 -7.31 -14.16 0.88
CA ALA A 56 -6.63 -15.17 1.71
C ALA A 56 -5.28 -15.59 1.10
N SER A 57 -5.22 -15.78 -0.21
CA SER A 57 -3.99 -16.11 -0.94
C SER A 57 -2.94 -15.00 -0.85
N MET A 58 -3.36 -13.74 -0.90
CA MET A 58 -2.46 -12.59 -0.72
C MET A 58 -1.88 -12.55 0.69
N ILE A 59 -2.72 -12.75 1.70
CA ILE A 59 -2.28 -12.81 3.11
C ILE A 59 -1.29 -13.96 3.32
N GLU A 60 -1.59 -15.16 2.79
CA GLU A 60 -0.70 -16.32 2.87
C GLU A 60 0.68 -16.00 2.27
N LYS A 61 0.70 -15.43 1.04
CA LYS A 61 1.94 -15.02 0.35
C LYS A 61 2.77 -14.03 1.14
N ARG A 62 2.14 -13.10 1.88
CA ARG A 62 2.84 -12.14 2.76
C ARG A 62 3.36 -12.82 4.03
N VAL A 63 2.55 -13.66 4.68
CA VAL A 63 2.86 -14.25 5.99
C VAL A 63 3.94 -15.33 5.88
N LEU A 64 3.92 -16.14 4.84
CA LEU A 64 4.85 -17.25 4.63
C LEU A 64 6.34 -16.86 4.74
N PRO A 65 6.85 -15.85 4.00
CA PRO A 65 8.27 -15.44 4.13
C PRO A 65 8.59 -14.83 5.50
N ARG A 66 7.62 -14.18 6.15
CA ARG A 66 7.80 -13.61 7.50
C ARG A 66 7.97 -14.72 8.54
N LEU A 67 7.12 -15.75 8.50
CA LEU A 67 7.22 -16.90 9.39
C LEU A 67 8.51 -17.68 9.16
N ASN A 68 8.91 -17.89 7.90
CA ASN A 68 10.19 -18.53 7.57
C ASN A 68 11.38 -17.74 8.13
N SER A 69 11.37 -16.41 7.96
CA SER A 69 12.44 -15.54 8.49
C SER A 69 12.48 -15.55 10.01
N ALA A 70 11.32 -15.56 10.67
CA ALA A 70 11.21 -15.66 12.13
C ALA A 70 11.73 -17.02 12.64
N ALA A 71 11.29 -18.13 12.03
CA ALA A 71 11.73 -19.47 12.40
C ALA A 71 13.25 -19.65 12.26
N LYS A 72 13.84 -19.10 11.19
CA LYS A 72 15.29 -19.06 10.98
C LYS A 72 16.00 -18.25 12.06
N SER A 73 15.47 -17.07 12.39
CA SER A 73 16.05 -16.19 13.42
C SER A 73 16.01 -16.83 14.82
N LEU A 74 14.94 -17.56 15.12
CA LEU A 74 14.75 -18.31 16.36
C LEU A 74 15.45 -19.67 16.38
N LYS A 75 16.10 -20.08 15.28
CA LYS A 75 16.78 -21.38 15.12
C LYS A 75 15.86 -22.56 15.45
N ILE A 76 14.58 -22.48 15.07
CA ILE A 76 13.62 -23.55 15.32
C ILE A 76 14.02 -24.77 14.50
N ASN A 77 14.22 -25.90 15.16
CA ASN A 77 14.49 -27.18 14.52
C ASN A 77 13.29 -28.11 14.73
N HIS A 78 12.55 -28.40 13.65
CA HIS A 78 11.40 -29.30 13.69
C HIS A 78 11.30 -30.04 12.35
N PRO A 79 11.13 -31.38 12.33
CA PRO A 79 11.08 -32.15 11.07
C PRO A 79 10.01 -31.67 10.09
N ASP A 80 8.85 -31.27 10.61
CA ASP A 80 7.69 -30.79 9.84
C ASP A 80 7.52 -29.26 9.85
N LEU A 81 8.61 -28.50 10.04
CA LEU A 81 8.55 -27.04 10.21
C LEU A 81 7.89 -26.35 9.01
N GLU A 82 8.23 -26.78 7.79
CA GLU A 82 7.73 -26.16 6.56
C GLU A 82 6.20 -26.29 6.44
N ASN A 83 5.65 -27.47 6.68
CA ASN A 83 4.19 -27.69 6.61
C ASN A 83 3.46 -26.95 7.72
N LYS A 84 4.02 -26.91 8.94
CA LYS A 84 3.47 -26.10 10.04
C LYS A 84 3.42 -24.62 9.68
N ILE A 85 4.50 -24.08 9.09
CA ILE A 85 4.54 -22.68 8.65
C ILE A 85 3.50 -22.43 7.55
N LYS A 86 3.37 -23.31 6.55
CA LYS A 86 2.34 -23.19 5.51
C LYS A 86 0.93 -23.23 6.11
N LYS A 87 0.67 -24.15 7.05
CA LYS A 87 -0.61 -24.26 7.75
C LYS A 87 -0.95 -22.99 8.53
N LEU A 88 0.02 -22.43 9.26
CA LEU A 88 -0.16 -21.17 9.99
C LEU A 88 -0.44 -20.01 9.05
N ALA A 89 0.28 -19.91 7.92
CA ALA A 89 0.03 -18.87 6.93
C ALA A 89 -1.38 -18.95 6.32
N LYS A 90 -1.90 -20.17 6.09
CA LYS A 90 -3.29 -20.39 5.65
C LYS A 90 -4.31 -20.00 6.72
N ILE A 91 -4.07 -20.38 7.98
CA ILE A 91 -4.94 -20.02 9.11
C ILE A 91 -5.06 -18.50 9.24
N GLU A 92 -3.97 -17.75 9.11
CA GLU A 92 -4.00 -16.28 9.13
C GLU A 92 -4.91 -15.69 8.04
N GLY A 93 -4.90 -16.26 6.84
CA GLY A 93 -5.84 -15.90 5.78
C GLY A 93 -7.29 -16.21 6.16
N SER A 94 -7.56 -17.42 6.65
CA SER A 94 -8.89 -17.84 7.09
C SER A 94 -9.45 -16.98 8.22
N LEU A 95 -8.64 -16.62 9.22
CA LEU A 95 -9.07 -15.79 10.35
C LEU A 95 -9.58 -14.40 9.91
N VAL A 96 -8.99 -13.83 8.84
CA VAL A 96 -9.47 -12.58 8.26
C VAL A 96 -10.86 -12.76 7.62
N LEU A 97 -11.05 -13.87 6.91
CA LEU A 97 -12.35 -14.20 6.30
C LEU A 97 -13.42 -14.48 7.37
N ASP A 98 -13.08 -15.27 8.39
CA ASP A 98 -13.98 -15.59 9.50
C ASP A 98 -14.42 -14.33 10.25
N ARG A 99 -13.51 -13.38 10.44
CA ARG A 99 -13.82 -12.06 11.04
C ARG A 99 -14.80 -11.27 10.16
N ILE A 100 -14.60 -11.25 8.84
CA ILE A 100 -15.51 -10.57 7.90
C ILE A 100 -16.89 -11.23 7.94
N ASP A 101 -16.94 -12.56 7.91
CA ASP A 101 -18.19 -13.31 7.94
C ASP A 101 -18.92 -13.09 9.27
N TYR A 102 -18.22 -13.10 10.40
CA TYR A 102 -18.79 -12.74 11.70
C TYR A 102 -19.41 -11.34 11.71
N ASN A 103 -18.65 -10.32 11.29
CA ASN A 103 -19.10 -8.94 11.27
C ASN A 103 -20.24 -8.69 10.26
N SER A 104 -20.36 -9.51 9.22
CA SER A 104 -21.45 -9.40 8.25
C SER A 104 -22.83 -9.73 8.84
N ASN A 105 -22.87 -10.36 10.02
CA ASN A 105 -24.10 -10.65 10.77
C ASN A 105 -24.49 -9.51 11.74
N ASP A 106 -23.79 -8.37 11.73
CA ASP A 106 -24.10 -7.24 12.59
C ASP A 106 -25.53 -6.70 12.30
N PRO A 107 -26.43 -6.65 13.31
CA PRO A 107 -27.79 -6.13 13.16
C PRO A 107 -27.85 -4.69 12.63
N ASP A 108 -26.84 -3.87 12.90
CA ASP A 108 -26.76 -2.46 12.48
C ASP A 108 -26.50 -2.31 10.97
N LEU A 109 -26.17 -3.39 10.26
CA LEU A 109 -26.04 -3.36 8.80
C LEU A 109 -27.39 -3.25 8.07
N HIS A 110 -28.51 -3.46 8.77
CA HIS A 110 -29.86 -3.34 8.22
C HIS A 110 -30.07 -4.12 6.90
N GLY A 111 -29.56 -5.36 6.86
CA GLY A 111 -29.68 -6.23 5.68
C GLY A 111 -28.62 -6.02 4.59
N ARG A 112 -27.65 -5.11 4.78
CA ARG A 112 -26.55 -4.84 3.84
C ARG A 112 -25.29 -5.69 4.09
N ALA A 113 -25.50 -6.95 4.49
CA ALA A 113 -24.41 -7.89 4.77
C ALA A 113 -23.49 -8.09 3.55
N ARG A 114 -24.08 -8.18 2.35
CA ARG A 114 -23.34 -8.34 1.10
C ARG A 114 -22.45 -7.13 0.81
N ASP A 115 -23.00 -5.92 0.88
CA ASP A 115 -22.25 -4.68 0.65
C ASP A 115 -21.09 -4.55 1.63
N TYR A 116 -21.30 -4.95 2.89
CA TYR A 116 -20.25 -5.00 3.90
C TYR A 116 -19.12 -5.98 3.53
N ILE A 117 -19.48 -7.20 3.11
CA ILE A 117 -18.50 -8.22 2.71
C ILE A 117 -17.66 -7.73 1.53
N GLU A 118 -18.31 -7.18 0.50
CA GLU A 118 -17.65 -6.64 -0.69
C GLU A 118 -16.69 -5.50 -0.30
N TRP A 119 -17.16 -4.52 0.47
CA TRP A 119 -16.32 -3.43 0.98
C TRP A 119 -15.14 -3.93 1.82
N ALA A 120 -15.37 -4.86 2.75
CA ALA A 120 -14.34 -5.36 3.65
C ALA A 120 -13.25 -6.13 2.89
N LEU A 121 -13.65 -6.96 1.92
CA LEU A 121 -12.73 -7.72 1.09
C LEU A 121 -11.90 -6.81 0.18
N LEU A 122 -12.52 -5.83 -0.48
CA LEU A 122 -11.81 -4.85 -1.30
C LEU A 122 -10.83 -4.02 -0.45
N SER A 123 -11.27 -3.57 0.73
CA SER A 123 -10.42 -2.86 1.68
C SER A 123 -9.19 -3.67 2.11
N ASP A 124 -9.37 -4.96 2.41
CA ASP A 124 -8.25 -5.82 2.79
C ASP A 124 -7.36 -6.17 1.58
N MET A 125 -7.92 -6.34 0.38
CA MET A 125 -7.14 -6.49 -0.85
C MET A 125 -6.26 -5.26 -1.12
N GLU A 126 -6.81 -4.05 -1.03
CA GLU A 126 -6.04 -2.81 -1.20
C GLU A 126 -4.87 -2.72 -0.20
N LYS A 127 -5.10 -3.07 1.07
CA LYS A 127 -4.04 -3.09 2.09
C LYS A 127 -2.95 -4.10 1.73
N GLU A 128 -3.32 -5.29 1.28
CA GLU A 128 -2.35 -6.31 0.89
C GLU A 128 -1.57 -5.92 -0.37
N LEU A 129 -2.21 -5.26 -1.35
CA LEU A 129 -1.50 -4.71 -2.52
C LEU A 129 -0.44 -3.69 -2.10
N ARG A 130 -0.80 -2.74 -1.22
CA ARG A 130 0.15 -1.72 -0.73
C ARG A 130 1.30 -2.32 0.06
N ARG A 131 1.02 -3.30 0.93
CA ARG A 131 2.04 -4.01 1.73
C ARG A 131 3.01 -4.83 0.90
N GLN A 132 2.54 -5.41 -0.20
CA GLN A 132 3.37 -6.27 -1.05
C GLN A 132 4.15 -5.48 -2.11
N TYR A 133 3.81 -4.22 -2.33
CA TYR A 133 4.54 -3.36 -3.25
C TYR A 133 5.91 -2.96 -2.65
N LYS A 134 6.98 -3.57 -3.16
CA LYS A 134 8.35 -3.40 -2.65
C LYS A 134 9.12 -2.20 -3.23
N LYS A 135 8.54 -1.50 -4.20
CA LYS A 135 9.17 -0.31 -4.80
C LYS A 135 8.68 0.93 -4.05
N GLY A 136 9.47 1.99 -4.09
CA GLY A 136 8.99 3.29 -3.62
C GLY A 136 8.32 4.07 -4.75
N ILE A 137 7.38 4.94 -4.40
CA ILE A 137 6.66 5.81 -5.33
C ILE A 137 7.19 7.24 -5.19
N LEU A 138 7.42 7.90 -6.33
CA LEU A 138 7.69 9.33 -6.42
C LEU A 138 6.50 10.03 -7.06
N SER A 139 5.71 10.75 -6.26
CA SER A 139 4.61 11.57 -6.78
C SER A 139 5.14 12.92 -7.25
N LEU A 140 4.92 13.24 -8.53
CA LEU A 140 5.26 14.52 -9.16
C LEU A 140 3.99 15.20 -9.70
N SER A 141 4.02 16.51 -9.86
CA SER A 141 2.91 17.32 -10.38
C SER A 141 3.24 17.90 -11.75
N GLU A 142 2.24 18.11 -12.60
CA GLU A 142 2.44 18.78 -13.89
C GLU A 142 2.43 20.32 -13.79
N ASN A 143 1.85 20.84 -12.72
CA ASN A 143 1.68 22.28 -12.50
C ASN A 143 2.59 22.72 -11.35
N PRO A 144 3.51 23.70 -11.53
CA PRO A 144 4.34 24.24 -10.45
C PRO A 144 3.62 25.29 -9.58
N ASN A 145 2.46 25.78 -10.00
CA ASN A 145 1.69 26.86 -9.36
C ASN A 145 0.40 26.36 -8.69
N CYS A 146 0.33 25.07 -8.35
CA CYS A 146 -0.85 24.51 -7.69
C CYS A 146 -0.89 24.98 -6.23
N HIS A 147 -1.83 25.88 -5.91
CA HIS A 147 -1.94 26.50 -4.59
C HIS A 147 -2.11 25.46 -3.48
N LEU A 148 -2.96 24.45 -3.71
CA LEU A 148 -3.19 23.38 -2.75
C LEU A 148 -1.90 22.59 -2.45
N MET A 149 -1.09 22.31 -3.47
CA MET A 149 0.18 21.59 -3.30
C MET A 149 1.21 22.45 -2.54
N TRP A 150 1.27 23.76 -2.82
CA TRP A 150 2.10 24.68 -2.06
C TRP A 150 1.69 24.75 -0.58
N SER A 151 0.40 24.72 -0.27
CA SER A 151 -0.10 24.69 1.10
C SER A 151 0.36 23.44 1.85
N HIS A 152 0.08 22.26 1.29
CA HIS A 152 0.27 20.99 1.98
C HIS A 152 1.72 20.47 1.95
N TYR A 153 2.44 20.66 0.83
CA TYR A 153 3.74 20.03 0.60
C TYR A 153 4.93 21.00 0.62
N ALA A 154 4.68 22.30 0.62
CA ALA A 154 5.71 23.34 0.72
C ALA A 154 5.49 24.25 1.93
N LYS A 155 5.10 23.66 3.08
CA LYS A 155 4.97 24.34 4.38
C LYS A 155 4.21 25.67 4.27
N ASN A 156 2.96 25.62 3.81
CA ASN A 156 2.12 26.80 3.63
C ASN A 156 2.77 27.89 2.77
N HIS A 157 3.18 27.55 1.54
CA HIS A 157 3.80 28.48 0.57
C HIS A 157 5.18 29.04 0.96
N THR A 158 5.83 28.51 1.99
CA THR A 158 7.16 28.98 2.44
C THR A 158 8.31 28.08 2.01
N GLY A 159 8.01 26.96 1.35
CA GLY A 159 8.97 26.01 0.83
C GLY A 159 9.49 26.36 -0.57
N PHE A 160 9.79 25.33 -1.35
CA PHE A 160 10.30 25.46 -2.71
C PHE A 160 9.75 24.35 -3.62
N CYS A 161 9.96 24.53 -4.92
CA CYS A 161 9.49 23.62 -5.96
C CYS A 161 10.67 23.21 -6.86
N ILE A 162 10.88 21.91 -7.05
CA ILE A 162 11.94 21.36 -7.91
C ILE A 162 11.28 20.83 -9.19
N GLY A 163 11.79 21.25 -10.35
CA GLY A 163 11.42 20.67 -11.65
C GLY A 163 12.37 19.54 -12.05
N TYR A 164 11.80 18.42 -12.50
CA TYR A 164 12.50 17.25 -13.03
C TYR A 164 12.11 17.05 -14.50
N ASP A 165 13.10 17.02 -15.38
CA ASP A 165 12.87 16.63 -16.77
C ASP A 165 12.74 15.10 -16.87
N VAL A 166 11.55 14.64 -17.25
CA VAL A 166 11.24 13.22 -17.44
C VAL A 166 11.11 12.89 -18.92
N ASP A 167 11.64 11.73 -19.29
CA ASP A 167 11.50 11.13 -20.61
C ASP A 167 10.43 10.02 -20.51
N LEU A 168 9.19 10.35 -20.88
CA LEU A 168 8.04 9.45 -20.72
C LEU A 168 7.90 8.43 -21.87
N GLU A 169 8.75 8.50 -22.89
CA GLU A 169 8.66 7.67 -24.10
C GLU A 169 9.63 6.47 -24.11
N LYS A 170 10.51 6.33 -23.12
CA LYS A 170 11.38 5.17 -22.99
C LYS A 170 10.67 4.05 -22.21
N LYS A 171 10.07 3.11 -22.94
CA LYS A 171 9.71 1.78 -22.43
C LYS A 171 10.96 0.91 -22.28
#